data_AF-A0A4Q6GQX9-F1
#
_entry.id   AF-A0A4Q6GQX9-F1
#
_cell.length_a   1.000
_cell.length_b   1.000
_cell.length_c   1.000
_cell.angle_alpha   90.00
_cell.angle_beta   90.00
_cell.angle_gamma   90.00
#
_symmetry.space_group_name_H-M   'P 1'
#
loop_
_entity.id
_entity.type
_entity.pdbx_description
1 polymer ?
#
loop_
_entity_poly.entity_id
_entity_poly.type
_entity_poly.pdbx_seq_one_letter_code
_entity_poly.pdbx_strand_id
1 'polypeptide(L)'
;MRRIAIFALLGLCMTACRQEPDSPTAQPPTTASVPAQLTPAAKAIEADVRYLADDTLEGRDTGTRGYDLAAEYVAKRYQDIGLEPAGAVRE
;
A
#
# COMPACT_ATOMS: atom_id res chain seq x y z
N MET A 1 52.56 -15.04 -4.00
CA MET A 1 51.90 -14.62 -5.26
C MET A 1 50.55 -15.29 -5.52
N ARG A 2 50.30 -16.57 -5.18
CA ARG A 2 48.94 -17.19 -5.26
C ARG A 2 47.90 -16.66 -4.25
N ARG A 3 48.32 -15.95 -3.20
CA ARG A 3 47.43 -15.37 -2.17
C ARG A 3 46.93 -13.95 -2.50
N ILE A 4 47.56 -13.25 -3.44
CA ILE A 4 47.13 -11.92 -3.89
C ILE A 4 45.94 -12.06 -4.86
N ALA A 5 45.86 -13.19 -5.59
CA ALA A 5 44.75 -13.50 -6.49
C ALA A 5 43.42 -13.82 -5.78
N ILE A 6 43.44 -14.18 -4.48
CA ILE A 6 42.21 -14.52 -3.72
C ILE A 6 41.49 -13.24 -3.25
N PHE A 7 42.21 -12.18 -2.91
CA PHE A 7 41.60 -10.91 -2.51
C PHE A 7 41.06 -10.08 -3.69
N ALA A 8 41.51 -10.36 -4.92
CA ALA A 8 40.98 -9.72 -6.12
C ALA A 8 39.63 -10.31 -6.58
N LEU A 9 39.26 -11.52 -6.14
CA LEU A 9 38.00 -12.17 -6.52
C LEU A 9 36.82 -11.84 -5.58
N LEU A 10 37.10 -11.30 -4.38
CA LEU A 10 36.06 -10.95 -3.39
C LEU A 10 35.69 -9.45 -3.36
N GLY A 11 36.41 -8.61 -4.10
CA GLY A 11 36.15 -7.16 -4.19
C GLY A 11 35.23 -6.75 -5.36
N LEU A 12 34.86 -7.68 -6.25
CA LEU A 12 34.12 -7.38 -7.48
C LEU A 12 32.58 -7.36 -7.30
N CYS A 13 32.06 -7.78 -6.16
CA CYS A 13 30.60 -7.80 -5.90
C CYS A 13 30.04 -6.55 -5.20
N MET A 14 30.88 -5.59 -4.79
CA MET A 14 30.42 -4.41 -4.03
C MET A 14 30.35 -3.13 -4.87
N THR A 15 30.23 -3.24 -6.20
CA THR A 15 30.05 -2.11 -7.12
C THR A 15 28.79 -2.24 -7.99
N ALA A 16 27.79 -2.98 -7.50
CA ALA A 16 26.51 -3.18 -8.19
C ALA A 16 25.40 -2.20 -7.76
N CYS A 17 25.70 -1.24 -6.87
CA CYS A 17 24.79 -0.12 -6.54
C CYS A 17 25.38 1.22 -6.97
N ARG A 18 25.93 1.29 -8.19
CA ARG A 18 26.28 2.58 -8.81
C ARG A 18 25.03 3.08 -9.55
N GLN A 19 24.16 3.74 -8.78
CA GLN A 19 23.00 4.49 -9.27
C GLN A 19 23.48 5.52 -10.30
N GLU A 20 23.07 5.38 -11.56
CA GLU A 20 23.21 6.43 -12.56
C GLU A 20 22.33 7.62 -12.16
N PRO A 21 22.89 8.83 -12.02
CA PRO A 21 22.13 10.04 -11.83
C PRO A 21 21.66 10.52 -13.20
N ASP A 22 20.82 9.73 -13.86
CA ASP A 22 20.08 10.26 -15.01
C ASP A 22 18.89 11.01 -14.45
N SER A 23 19.14 12.30 -14.23
CA SER A 23 18.13 13.30 -13.93
C SER A 23 17.54 13.76 -15.26
N PRO A 24 16.34 13.31 -15.68
CA PRO A 24 15.48 14.19 -16.44
C PRO A 24 14.97 15.22 -15.44
N THR A 25 15.49 16.44 -15.57
CA THR A 25 14.92 17.70 -15.11
C THR A 25 13.64 17.53 -14.32
N ALA A 26 13.73 17.69 -12.99
CA ALA A 26 12.58 17.86 -12.12
C ALA A 26 11.82 19.13 -12.53
N GLN A 27 11.03 19.04 -13.59
CA GLN A 27 9.77 19.74 -13.62
C GLN A 27 8.97 19.13 -12.48
N PRO A 28 8.54 19.90 -11.46
CA PRO A 28 7.49 19.39 -10.59
C PRO A 28 6.35 18.92 -11.51
N PRO A 29 5.71 17.77 -11.26
CA PRO A 29 4.42 17.52 -11.87
C PRO A 29 3.46 18.59 -11.35
N THR A 30 3.46 19.76 -11.99
CA THR A 30 2.31 20.66 -12.00
C THR A 30 1.29 20.01 -12.93
N THR A 31 0.75 18.90 -12.47
CA THR A 31 -0.61 18.46 -12.80
C THR A 31 -1.48 18.63 -11.55
N ALA A 32 -1.29 19.75 -10.84
CA ALA A 32 -2.38 20.34 -10.07
C ALA A 32 -3.38 20.98 -11.04
N SER A 33 -4.11 20.15 -11.79
CA SER A 33 -5.28 20.58 -12.56
C SER A 33 -5.98 19.37 -13.18
N VAL A 34 -6.96 18.80 -12.48
CA VAL A 34 -8.41 18.99 -12.70
C VAL A 34 -9.08 18.48 -11.41
N PRO A 35 -10.07 19.15 -10.79
CA PRO A 35 -11.06 18.42 -10.02
C PRO A 35 -11.87 17.61 -11.03
N ALA A 36 -11.31 16.51 -11.51
CA ALA A 36 -12.06 15.54 -12.28
C ALA A 36 -13.17 15.11 -11.33
N GLN A 37 -14.41 15.50 -11.63
CA GLN A 37 -15.54 15.10 -10.83
C GLN A 37 -15.52 13.57 -10.80
N LEU A 38 -15.16 13.02 -9.64
CA LEU A 38 -15.08 11.58 -9.45
C LEU A 38 -16.45 10.99 -9.81
N THR A 39 -16.43 9.89 -10.57
CA THR A 39 -17.65 9.10 -10.78
C THR A 39 -18.18 8.65 -9.42
N PRO A 40 -19.48 8.31 -9.29
CA PRO A 40 -20.02 7.80 -8.04
C PRO A 40 -19.23 6.59 -7.50
N ALA A 41 -18.80 5.69 -8.39
CA ALA A 41 -17.96 4.55 -8.02
C ALA A 41 -16.60 5.00 -7.48
N ALA A 42 -15.93 5.95 -8.14
CA ALA A 42 -14.65 6.46 -7.66
C ALA A 42 -14.76 7.20 -6.31
N LYS A 43 -15.87 7.90 -6.06
CA LYS A 43 -16.18 8.50 -4.75
C LYS A 43 -16.40 7.45 -3.67
N ALA A 44 -17.09 6.35 -3.99
CA ALA A 44 -17.29 5.26 -3.04
C ALA A 44 -15.95 4.63 -2.63
N ILE A 45 -15.08 4.35 -3.61
CA ILE A 45 -13.73 3.82 -3.36
C ILE A 45 -12.90 4.81 -2.53
N GLU A 46 -12.93 6.10 -2.86
CA GLU A 46 -12.23 7.14 -2.08
C GLU A 46 -12.69 7.17 -0.62
N ALA A 47 -14.01 7.10 -0.38
CA ALA A 47 -14.56 7.08 0.97
C ALA A 47 -14.15 5.81 1.73
N ASP A 48 -14.19 4.64 1.09
CA ASP A 48 -13.76 3.37 1.67
C ASP A 48 -12.26 3.41 2.05
N VAL A 49 -11.41 3.90 1.15
CA VAL A 49 -9.96 4.04 1.41
C VAL A 49 -9.70 5.06 2.52
N ARG A 50 -10.40 6.19 2.52
CA ARG A 50 -10.22 7.24 3.54
C ARG A 50 -10.59 6.74 4.94
N TYR A 51 -11.73 6.05 5.08
CA TYR A 51 -12.12 5.48 6.38
C TYR A 51 -11.11 4.43 6.84
N LEU A 52 -10.73 3.51 5.94
CA LEU A 52 -9.75 2.49 6.29
C LEU A 52 -8.41 3.14 6.68
N ALA A 53 -7.93 4.16 5.97
CA ALA A 53 -6.68 4.82 6.29
C ALA A 53 -6.72 5.75 7.53
N ASP A 54 -7.87 5.90 8.19
CA ASP A 54 -8.04 6.86 9.28
C ASP A 54 -7.31 6.44 10.57
N ASP A 55 -6.69 7.40 11.25
CA ASP A 55 -5.95 7.19 12.50
C ASP A 55 -6.83 6.65 13.64
N THR A 56 -8.15 6.85 13.57
CA THR A 56 -9.11 6.33 14.57
C THR A 56 -9.12 4.80 14.64
N LEU A 57 -8.67 4.10 13.59
CA LEU A 57 -8.50 2.65 13.61
C LEU A 57 -7.24 2.25 14.40
N GLU A 58 -6.28 3.14 14.66
CA GLU A 58 -5.03 2.87 15.39
C GLU A 58 -4.12 1.79 14.76
N GLY A 59 -4.36 1.45 13.49
CA GLY A 59 -3.72 0.32 12.79
C GLY A 59 -4.69 -0.86 12.59
N ARG A 60 -4.25 -1.94 11.93
CA ARG A 60 -5.10 -3.11 11.62
C ARG A 60 -4.34 -4.43 11.69
N ASP A 61 -3.35 -4.52 12.57
CA ASP A 61 -2.66 -5.78 12.80
C ASP A 61 -3.63 -6.80 13.39
N THR A 62 -3.41 -8.08 13.10
CA THR A 62 -4.30 -9.16 13.53
C THR A 62 -4.47 -9.18 15.05
N GLY A 63 -5.71 -9.23 15.53
CA GLY A 63 -6.03 -9.26 16.96
C GLY A 63 -6.00 -7.88 17.64
N THR A 64 -5.94 -6.79 16.88
CA THR A 64 -6.06 -5.42 17.40
C THR A 64 -7.48 -4.91 17.29
N ARG A 65 -7.83 -3.90 18.11
CA ARG A 65 -9.13 -3.22 18.04
C ARG A 65 -9.41 -2.65 16.64
N GLY A 66 -8.40 -2.09 16.00
CA GLY A 66 -8.52 -1.54 14.65
C GLY A 66 -8.81 -2.57 13.58
N TYR A 67 -8.29 -3.79 13.74
CA TYR A 67 -8.65 -4.92 12.89
C TYR A 67 -10.14 -5.24 12.99
N ASP A 68 -10.68 -5.35 14.21
CA ASP A 68 -12.09 -5.66 14.43
C ASP A 68 -13.00 -4.59 13.81
N LEU A 69 -12.68 -3.31 14.04
CA LEU A 69 -13.41 -2.18 13.44
C LEU A 69 -13.36 -2.18 11.91
N ALA A 70 -12.21 -2.52 11.32
CA ALA A 70 -12.07 -2.62 9.87
C ALA A 70 -12.87 -3.82 9.31
N ALA A 71 -12.85 -4.95 9.99
CA ALA A 71 -13.60 -6.15 9.59
C ALA A 71 -15.11 -5.89 9.64
N GLU A 72 -15.60 -5.26 10.70
CA GLU A 72 -17.00 -4.82 10.83
C GLU A 72 -17.40 -3.85 9.71
N TYR A 73 -16.54 -2.88 9.40
CA TYR A 73 -16.78 -1.95 8.29
C TYR A 73 -16.98 -2.69 6.96
N VAL A 74 -16.04 -3.58 6.59
CA VAL A 74 -16.12 -4.32 5.33
C VAL A 74 -17.36 -5.24 5.30
N ALA A 75 -17.67 -5.91 6.42
CA ALA A 75 -18.87 -6.73 6.53
C ALA A 75 -20.14 -5.90 6.28
N LYS A 76 -20.23 -4.70 6.87
CA LYS A 76 -21.32 -3.78 6.62
C LYS A 76 -21.40 -3.35 5.15
N ARG A 77 -20.26 -3.02 4.52
CA ARG A 77 -20.24 -2.65 3.08
C ARG A 77 -20.76 -3.78 2.19
N TYR A 78 -20.47 -5.03 2.53
CA TYR A 78 -20.99 -6.21 1.83
C TYR A 78 -22.49 -6.39 2.05
N GLN A 79 -22.98 -6.21 3.27
CA GLN A 79 -24.41 -6.25 3.57
C GLN A 79 -25.16 -5.14 2.81
N ASP A 80 -24.60 -3.92 2.76
CA ASP A 80 -25.21 -2.78 2.06
C ASP A 80 -25.38 -3.02 0.55
N ILE A 81 -24.55 -3.89 -0.06
CA ILE A 81 -24.68 -4.30 -1.46
C ILE A 81 -25.46 -5.61 -1.65
N GLY A 82 -26.04 -6.15 -0.57
CA GLY A 82 -26.90 -7.34 -0.61
C GLY A 82 -26.14 -8.68 -0.66
N LEU A 83 -24.89 -8.71 -0.20
CA LEU A 83 -24.17 -9.97 -0.04
C LEU A 83 -24.56 -10.65 1.26
N GLU A 84 -24.74 -11.98 1.17
CA GLU A 84 -24.96 -12.83 2.32
C GLU A 84 -23.61 -13.29 2.92
N PRO A 85 -23.50 -13.42 4.25
CA PRO A 85 -22.31 -13.97 4.88
C PRO A 85 -22.04 -15.41 4.43
N ALA A 86 -20.78 -15.71 4.10
CA ALA A 86 -20.37 -17.06 3.71
C ALA A 86 -20.02 -17.99 4.89
N GLY A 87 -19.99 -17.46 6.12
CA GLY A 87 -19.66 -18.23 7.32
C GLY A 87 -20.89 -18.82 7.99
N ALA A 88 -20.79 -20.05 8.50
CA ALA A 88 -21.78 -20.58 9.44
C ALA A 88 -21.64 -19.89 10.81
N VAL A 89 -22.74 -19.43 11.38
CA VAL A 89 -22.79 -18.96 12.78
C VAL A 89 -22.34 -20.13 13.65
N ARG A 90 -21.23 -19.98 14.37
CA ARG A 90 -20.84 -20.94 15.41
C ARG A 90 -21.38 -20.38 16.72
N GLU A 91 -22.39 -21.05 17.26
CA GLU A 91 -22.93 -20.86 18.61
C GLU A 91 -21.89 -21.24 19.67
#